data_AF-B9D247-F1
#
_entry.id   AF-B9D247-F1
#
_cell.length_a   1.000
_cell.length_b   1.000
_cell.length_c   1.000
_cell.angle_alpha   90.00
_cell.angle_beta   90.00
_cell.angle_gamma   90.00
#
_symmetry.space_group_name_H-M   'P 1'
#
loop_
_entity.id
_entity.type
_entity.pdbx_description
1 polymer ?
#
loop_
_entity_poly.entity_id
_entity_poly.type
_entity_poly.pdbx_seq_one_letter_code
_entity_poly.pdbx_strand_id
1 'polypeptide(L)'
;MNKFFITLTLFCVALNAEALKTFCDKNDAENIVICEEVKLGKLEWQDGAEIFQGTWDEAGRYCEDLNLAGRSDWRLPTRSELLSITADSENKLTTNEAFKNAKSAYYWSSVKNSADSSNAWAVSFKGSEGAWGVKLTNRYYVRCVRVVKSPQAGQNMRPKSNEPKVLDDILKVISNLAEPKIVSSDYILLEHNNFIRRNDVKEVVIDTAYRLMWQDGAEIFKGTLDEAKQYCKDLNFAGFSDWKLPSRKELISITDGRYYSSRSINPVFKNFETGLYWSNTKHAEYPSIMLLISFDLFGGVGWAGENADCFARCVREY
;
A
#
# COMPACT_ATOMS: atom_id res chain seq x y z
N MET A 1 41.58 -37.45 -7.23
CA MET A 1 40.77 -36.76 -6.21
C MET A 1 40.42 -35.38 -6.74
N ASN A 2 39.18 -35.16 -7.16
CA ASN A 2 38.64 -33.82 -7.41
C ASN A 2 37.18 -33.84 -6.96
N LYS A 3 36.89 -33.21 -5.82
CA LYS A 3 35.52 -32.95 -5.36
C LYS A 3 35.18 -31.52 -5.76
N PHE A 4 34.30 -31.37 -6.74
CA PHE A 4 33.63 -30.10 -6.98
C PHE A 4 32.62 -29.86 -5.86
N PHE A 5 32.87 -28.87 -5.02
CA PHE A 5 31.86 -28.31 -4.13
C PHE A 5 30.99 -27.36 -4.96
N ILE A 6 29.76 -27.78 -5.25
CA ILE A 6 28.73 -26.85 -5.72
C ILE A 6 28.26 -26.09 -4.48
N THR A 7 28.76 -24.87 -4.32
CA THR A 7 28.22 -23.91 -3.35
C THR A 7 26.83 -23.50 -3.81
N LEU A 8 25.80 -24.10 -3.21
CA LEU A 8 24.42 -23.67 -3.33
C LEU A 8 24.27 -22.37 -2.53
N THR A 9 24.73 -21.25 -3.11
CA THR A 9 24.58 -19.93 -2.51
C THR A 9 23.12 -19.48 -2.60
N LEU A 10 22.48 -19.40 -1.42
CA LEU A 10 21.51 -18.38 -1.01
C LEU A 10 20.85 -17.60 -2.17
N PHE A 11 19.79 -18.16 -2.76
CA PHE A 11 18.89 -17.41 -3.65
C PHE A 11 17.56 -17.02 -2.97
N CYS A 12 17.37 -17.37 -1.69
CA CYS A 12 16.11 -17.10 -0.99
C CYS A 12 15.97 -15.69 -0.40
N VAL A 13 17.06 -14.93 -0.21
CA VAL A 13 16.97 -13.61 0.45
C VAL A 13 16.64 -12.48 -0.56
N ALA A 14 16.88 -12.68 -1.86
CA ALA A 14 16.72 -11.63 -2.88
C ALA A 14 15.31 -11.54 -3.48
N LEU A 15 14.48 -12.59 -3.38
CA LEU A 15 13.16 -12.62 -4.02
C LEU A 15 12.13 -11.68 -3.35
N ASN A 16 12.31 -11.31 -2.08
CA ASN A 16 11.21 -10.79 -1.27
C ASN A 16 11.22 -9.27 -1.03
N ALA A 17 12.35 -8.58 -1.23
CA ALA A 17 12.35 -7.11 -1.32
C ALA A 17 11.60 -6.60 -2.58
N GLU A 18 11.34 -7.48 -3.56
CA GLU A 18 10.70 -7.16 -4.83
C GLU A 18 9.16 -7.09 -4.73
N ALA A 19 8.53 -7.80 -3.79
CA ALA A 19 7.07 -7.90 -3.73
C ALA A 19 6.36 -6.58 -3.34
N LEU A 20 7.01 -5.74 -2.53
CA LEU A 20 6.52 -4.39 -2.16
C LEU A 20 6.94 -3.30 -3.17
N LYS A 21 7.59 -3.67 -4.27
CA LYS A 21 8.09 -2.72 -5.26
C LYS A 21 7.01 -2.46 -6.31
N THR A 22 6.57 -1.20 -6.38
CA THR A 22 5.76 -0.72 -7.50
C THR A 22 6.64 -0.62 -8.74
N PHE A 23 6.20 -1.25 -9.83
CA PHE A 23 6.84 -1.12 -11.14
C PHE A 23 6.20 0.04 -11.90
N CYS A 24 7.01 0.95 -12.44
CA CYS A 24 6.50 2.14 -13.15
C CYS A 24 7.25 2.34 -14.47
N ASP A 25 6.50 2.49 -15.56
CA ASP A 25 6.98 2.80 -16.89
C ASP A 25 6.56 4.22 -17.29
N LYS A 26 7.52 5.00 -17.80
CA LYS A 26 7.27 6.37 -18.25
C LYS A 26 6.91 6.41 -19.72
N ASN A 27 5.96 7.29 -20.09
CA ASN A 27 5.73 7.72 -21.47
C ASN A 27 5.86 9.25 -21.56
N ASP A 28 7.05 9.69 -22.00
CA ASP A 28 7.37 11.12 -22.16
C ASP A 28 6.50 11.82 -23.21
N ALA A 29 6.13 11.12 -24.29
CA ALA A 29 5.34 11.72 -25.37
C ALA A 29 3.93 12.09 -24.92
N GLU A 30 3.39 11.35 -23.95
CA GLU A 30 2.05 11.57 -23.39
C GLU A 30 2.08 12.32 -22.04
N ASN A 31 3.27 12.62 -21.49
CA ASN A 31 3.47 13.18 -20.15
C ASN A 31 2.77 12.35 -19.06
N ILE A 32 2.88 11.03 -19.13
CA ILE A 32 2.28 10.09 -18.16
C ILE A 32 3.30 9.08 -17.63
N VAL A 33 2.96 8.48 -16.49
CA VAL A 33 3.65 7.32 -15.91
C VAL A 33 2.62 6.25 -15.60
N ILE A 34 2.86 5.02 -16.04
CA ILE A 34 2.01 3.87 -15.76
C ILE A 34 2.68 3.03 -14.68
N CYS A 35 2.02 2.89 -13.53
CA CYS A 35 2.50 2.09 -12.42
C CYS A 35 1.61 0.87 -12.17
N GLU A 36 2.21 -0.25 -11.81
CA GLU A 36 1.53 -1.49 -11.46
C GLU A 36 1.91 -1.89 -10.03
N GLU A 37 0.89 -2.04 -9.19
CA GLU A 37 1.00 -2.39 -7.78
C GLU A 37 0.02 -3.52 -7.47
N VAL A 38 0.44 -4.56 -6.75
CA VAL A 38 -0.33 -5.81 -6.63
C VAL A 38 -1.71 -5.62 -5.97
N LYS A 39 -1.85 -4.71 -5.00
CA LYS A 39 -3.12 -4.41 -4.33
C LYS A 39 -3.95 -3.33 -5.04
N LEU A 40 -3.32 -2.40 -5.74
CA LEU A 40 -3.99 -1.27 -6.42
C LEU A 40 -4.24 -1.51 -7.92
N GLY A 41 -3.65 -2.54 -8.50
CA GLY A 41 -3.69 -2.82 -9.92
C GLY A 41 -2.84 -1.85 -10.74
N LYS A 42 -3.28 -1.60 -11.98
CA LYS A 42 -2.57 -0.75 -12.93
C LYS A 42 -3.16 0.65 -12.94
N LEU A 43 -2.31 1.64 -12.62
CA LEU A 43 -2.65 3.04 -12.50
C LEU A 43 -1.84 3.87 -13.49
N GLU A 44 -2.47 4.86 -14.08
CA GLU A 44 -1.82 5.82 -14.96
C GLU A 44 -1.86 7.20 -14.29
N TRP A 45 -0.72 7.86 -14.29
CA TRP A 45 -0.47 9.08 -13.54
C TRP A 45 -0.04 10.21 -14.47
N GLN A 46 -0.48 11.42 -14.16
CA GLN A 46 0.04 12.64 -14.77
C GLN A 46 1.52 12.85 -14.38
N ASP A 47 2.36 13.18 -15.35
CA ASP A 47 3.76 13.60 -15.14
C ASP A 47 4.18 14.73 -16.08
N GLY A 48 3.29 15.71 -16.32
CA GLY A 48 3.61 16.94 -17.07
C GLY A 48 4.45 17.93 -16.26
N ALA A 49 5.20 18.80 -16.95
CA ALA A 49 6.06 19.82 -16.33
C ALA A 49 5.27 20.90 -15.56
N GLU A 50 4.07 21.22 -16.02
CA GLU A 50 3.13 22.08 -15.31
C GLU A 50 2.35 21.26 -14.30
N ILE A 51 2.53 21.58 -13.02
CA ILE A 51 1.90 20.88 -11.90
C ILE A 51 1.02 21.89 -11.17
N PHE A 52 -0.26 21.55 -11.05
CA PHE A 52 -1.21 22.39 -10.35
C PHE A 52 -0.94 22.42 -8.84
N GLN A 53 -1.11 23.60 -8.23
CA GLN A 53 -1.09 23.81 -6.78
C GLN A 53 -2.31 24.61 -6.34
N GLY A 54 -3.12 24.04 -5.47
CA GLY A 54 -4.38 24.65 -5.04
C GLY A 54 -4.92 24.10 -3.74
N THR A 55 -6.09 24.63 -3.35
CA THR A 55 -6.89 24.07 -2.24
C THR A 55 -7.39 22.68 -2.58
N TRP A 56 -7.89 21.94 -1.59
CA TRP A 56 -8.35 20.57 -1.81
C TRP A 56 -9.51 20.50 -2.83
N ASP A 57 -10.47 21.44 -2.76
CA ASP A 57 -11.59 21.49 -3.71
C ASP A 57 -11.13 21.92 -5.12
N GLU A 58 -10.18 22.85 -5.20
CA GLU A 58 -9.54 23.23 -6.48
C GLU A 58 -8.79 22.05 -7.11
N ALA A 59 -8.09 21.25 -6.29
CA ALA A 59 -7.35 20.07 -6.71
C ALA A 59 -8.25 18.98 -7.27
N GLY A 60 -9.40 18.72 -6.63
CA GLY A 60 -10.41 17.79 -7.14
C GLY A 60 -10.90 18.19 -8.53
N ARG A 61 -11.38 19.44 -8.66
CA ARG A 61 -11.87 19.98 -9.95
C ARG A 61 -10.80 19.97 -11.04
N TYR A 62 -9.57 20.35 -10.70
CA TYR A 62 -8.45 20.31 -11.63
C TYR A 62 -8.26 18.92 -12.25
N CYS A 63 -8.35 17.85 -11.45
CA CYS A 63 -8.23 16.51 -11.99
C CYS A 63 -9.46 16.06 -12.78
N GLU A 64 -10.67 16.43 -12.36
CA GLU A 64 -11.91 16.08 -13.08
C GLU A 64 -11.99 16.76 -14.46
N ASP A 65 -11.46 17.99 -14.57
CA ASP A 65 -11.44 18.76 -15.82
C ASP A 65 -10.24 18.41 -16.74
N LEU A 66 -9.27 17.62 -16.23
CA LEU A 66 -8.05 17.31 -16.95
C LEU A 66 -8.35 16.44 -18.18
N ASN A 67 -7.92 16.92 -19.35
CA ASN A 67 -7.87 16.16 -20.59
C ASN A 67 -6.41 15.98 -21.01
N LEU A 68 -5.86 14.80 -20.75
CA LEU A 68 -4.45 14.47 -20.99
C LEU A 68 -4.34 13.15 -21.75
N ALA A 69 -3.51 13.13 -22.80
CA ALA A 69 -3.28 11.96 -23.65
C ALA A 69 -4.58 11.33 -24.19
N GLY A 70 -5.55 12.17 -24.55
CA GLY A 70 -6.87 11.72 -25.04
C GLY A 70 -7.78 11.07 -24.00
N ARG A 71 -7.47 11.19 -22.70
CA ARG A 71 -8.24 10.64 -21.58
C ARG A 71 -8.79 11.77 -20.71
N SER A 72 -9.99 11.57 -20.18
CA SER A 72 -10.76 12.55 -19.40
C SER A 72 -11.31 11.99 -18.08
N ASP A 73 -10.94 10.77 -17.72
CA ASP A 73 -11.38 10.05 -16.49
C ASP A 73 -10.32 10.15 -15.38
N TRP A 74 -9.65 11.29 -15.31
CA TRP A 74 -8.65 11.62 -14.30
C TRP A 74 -9.32 12.00 -12.98
N ARG A 75 -8.67 11.67 -11.86
CA ARG A 75 -9.15 12.01 -10.52
C ARG A 75 -8.02 12.31 -9.57
N LEU A 76 -8.37 12.92 -8.45
CA LEU A 76 -7.45 13.08 -7.33
C LEU A 76 -7.10 11.69 -6.76
N PRO A 77 -5.81 11.40 -6.48
CA PRO A 77 -5.38 10.08 -6.02
C PRO A 77 -5.78 9.85 -4.57
N THR A 78 -6.03 8.59 -4.22
CA THR A 78 -6.17 8.20 -2.81
C THR A 78 -4.81 8.24 -2.12
N ARG A 79 -4.84 8.20 -0.79
CA ARG A 79 -3.61 8.15 0.01
C ARG A 79 -2.74 6.92 -0.32
N SER A 80 -3.36 5.75 -0.47
CA SER A 80 -2.63 4.51 -0.78
C SER A 80 -1.96 4.57 -2.16
N GLU A 81 -2.63 5.17 -3.15
CA GLU A 81 -2.07 5.40 -4.48
C GLU A 81 -0.84 6.32 -4.41
N LEU A 82 -0.92 7.44 -3.69
CA LEU A 82 0.24 8.33 -3.51
C LEU A 82 1.41 7.63 -2.82
N LEU A 83 1.15 6.84 -1.78
CA LEU A 83 2.19 6.09 -1.08
C LEU A 83 2.80 5.00 -1.98
N SER A 84 2.03 4.38 -2.87
CA SER A 84 2.54 3.36 -3.79
C SER A 84 3.60 3.88 -4.76
N ILE A 85 3.54 5.17 -5.12
CA ILE A 85 4.53 5.81 -6.01
C ILE A 85 5.70 6.46 -5.25
N THR A 86 5.78 6.24 -3.94
CA THR A 86 6.96 6.59 -3.15
C THR A 86 7.98 5.44 -3.13
N ALA A 87 9.20 5.75 -3.52
CA ALA A 87 10.37 4.92 -3.28
C ALA A 87 10.91 5.21 -1.88
N ASP A 88 11.34 4.17 -1.17
CA ASP A 88 12.23 4.32 -0.02
C ASP A 88 13.65 4.25 -0.56
N SER A 89 14.22 5.41 -0.89
CA SER A 89 15.65 5.52 -1.16
C SER A 89 16.30 6.19 0.04
N GLU A 90 17.29 5.53 0.64
CA GLU A 90 18.00 6.04 1.84
C GLU A 90 17.06 6.39 3.01
N ASN A 91 15.95 5.65 3.17
CA ASN A 91 14.88 5.89 4.14
C ASN A 91 14.05 7.18 3.93
N LYS A 92 14.19 7.86 2.79
CA LYS A 92 13.33 8.97 2.38
C LYS A 92 12.20 8.46 1.51
N LEU A 93 11.00 9.00 1.70
CA LEU A 93 9.92 8.89 0.73
C LEU A 93 10.24 9.86 -0.41
N THR A 94 10.91 9.36 -1.44
CA THR A 94 11.11 10.08 -2.69
C THR A 94 10.11 9.58 -3.71
N THR A 95 9.70 10.43 -4.65
CA THR A 95 8.91 9.94 -5.79
C THR A 95 9.70 8.88 -6.56
N ASN A 96 9.02 7.87 -7.09
CA ASN A 96 9.62 6.89 -7.99
C ASN A 96 10.36 7.60 -9.16
N GLU A 97 11.54 7.12 -9.54
CA GLU A 97 12.43 7.77 -10.52
C GLU A 97 11.82 7.95 -11.92
N ALA A 98 10.76 7.20 -12.23
CA ALA A 98 9.95 7.35 -13.43
C ALA A 98 9.24 8.71 -13.49
N PHE A 99 8.93 9.33 -12.34
CA PHE A 99 8.32 10.66 -12.26
C PHE A 99 9.40 11.74 -12.33
N LYS A 100 9.53 12.41 -13.48
CA LYS A 100 10.53 13.49 -13.66
C LYS A 100 9.99 14.84 -13.24
N ASN A 101 8.68 15.02 -13.27
CA ASN A 101 8.05 16.28 -12.93
C ASN A 101 7.41 16.21 -11.55
N ALA A 102 8.07 15.56 -10.58
CA ALA A 102 7.65 15.58 -9.19
C ALA A 102 8.43 16.60 -8.38
N LYS A 103 7.71 17.55 -7.75
CA LYS A 103 8.25 18.45 -6.74
C LYS A 103 8.40 17.72 -5.40
N SER A 104 9.45 18.03 -4.66
CA SER A 104 9.59 17.59 -3.27
C SER A 104 8.73 18.47 -2.37
N ALA A 105 7.46 18.09 -2.22
CA ALA A 105 6.44 18.85 -1.53
C ALA A 105 5.27 17.94 -1.11
N TYR A 106 4.26 18.52 -0.47
CA TYR A 106 3.01 17.84 -0.15
C TYR A 106 2.09 17.73 -1.38
N TYR A 107 1.46 16.57 -1.53
CA TYR A 107 0.46 16.28 -2.56
C TYR A 107 -0.87 15.92 -1.94
N TRP A 108 -1.94 16.49 -2.48
CA TRP A 108 -3.30 16.20 -2.04
C TRP A 108 -3.72 14.77 -2.36
N SER A 109 -4.36 14.11 -1.40
CA SER A 109 -5.15 12.91 -1.64
C SER A 109 -6.65 13.24 -1.61
N SER A 110 -7.47 12.40 -2.24
CA SER A 110 -8.94 12.45 -2.24
C SER A 110 -9.60 12.10 -0.91
N VAL A 111 -8.82 11.73 0.10
CA VAL A 111 -9.34 11.29 1.39
C VAL A 111 -9.44 12.48 2.35
N LYS A 112 -10.67 12.83 2.76
CA LYS A 112 -10.90 13.78 3.87
C LYS A 112 -10.47 13.18 5.20
N ASN A 113 -10.04 14.01 6.14
CA ASN A 113 -9.78 13.59 7.50
C ASN A 113 -11.12 13.31 8.21
N SER A 114 -11.26 12.13 8.80
CA SER A 114 -12.51 11.69 9.43
C SER A 114 -12.76 12.28 10.81
N ALA A 115 -11.73 12.70 11.55
CA ALA A 115 -11.93 13.40 12.84
C ALA A 115 -12.19 14.89 12.67
N ASP A 116 -11.74 15.48 11.57
CA ASP A 116 -11.97 16.88 11.28
C ASP A 116 -12.22 17.06 9.78
N SER A 117 -13.49 17.18 9.43
CA SER A 117 -13.92 17.39 8.04
C SER A 117 -13.40 18.69 7.40
N SER A 118 -12.79 19.59 8.19
CA SER A 118 -12.08 20.77 7.70
C SER A 118 -10.64 20.47 7.24
N ASN A 119 -10.21 19.21 7.33
CA ASN A 119 -8.91 18.73 6.88
C ASN A 119 -9.04 17.60 5.84
N ALA A 120 -8.00 17.43 5.02
CA ALA A 120 -7.82 16.28 4.14
C ALA A 120 -6.39 15.75 4.23
N TRP A 121 -6.17 14.52 3.75
CA TRP A 121 -4.86 13.89 3.73
C TRP A 121 -3.99 14.47 2.61
N ALA A 122 -2.78 14.86 2.98
CA ALA A 122 -1.70 15.11 2.04
C ALA A 122 -0.52 14.17 2.33
N VAL A 123 0.16 13.71 1.26
CA VAL A 123 1.37 12.88 1.35
C VAL A 123 2.58 13.74 1.02
N SER A 124 3.60 13.72 1.87
CA SER A 124 4.86 14.42 1.61
C SER A 124 5.74 13.59 0.68
N PHE A 125 6.20 14.20 -0.41
CA PHE A 125 7.31 13.70 -1.25
C PHE A 125 8.63 14.37 -0.84
N LYS A 126 8.72 14.81 0.42
CA LYS A 126 9.90 15.45 1.00
C LYS A 126 10.32 14.68 2.26
N GLY A 127 11.47 14.00 2.16
CA GLY A 127 12.16 13.43 3.30
C GLY A 127 11.45 12.22 3.90
N SER A 128 11.53 12.07 5.22
CA SER A 128 10.95 10.92 5.93
C SER A 128 9.53 11.18 6.44
N GLU A 129 8.99 12.39 6.25
CA GLU A 129 7.63 12.77 6.61
C GLU A 129 6.64 12.01 5.72
N GLY A 130 5.64 11.36 6.33
CA GLY A 130 4.67 10.55 5.59
C GLY A 130 3.43 11.33 5.17
N ALA A 131 2.28 10.92 5.69
CA ALA A 131 0.99 11.52 5.39
C ALA A 131 0.38 12.16 6.64
N TRP A 132 -0.30 13.29 6.48
CA TRP A 132 -0.94 14.05 7.57
C TRP A 132 -2.27 14.66 7.15
N GLY A 133 -3.17 14.87 8.12
CA GLY A 133 -4.38 15.67 7.95
C GLY A 133 -4.05 17.16 8.01
N VAL A 134 -4.42 17.90 6.97
CA VAL A 134 -4.10 19.33 6.80
C VAL A 134 -5.32 20.11 6.31
N LYS A 135 -5.39 21.40 6.66
CA LYS A 135 -6.56 22.26 6.37
C LYS A 135 -6.87 22.30 4.88
N LEU A 136 -8.15 22.15 4.52
CA LEU A 136 -8.61 22.17 3.12
C LEU A 136 -8.24 23.47 2.38
N THR A 137 -8.03 24.56 3.13
CA THR A 137 -7.62 25.87 2.61
C THR A 137 -6.13 25.99 2.29
N ASN A 138 -5.31 25.03 2.71
CA ASN A 138 -3.89 25.02 2.38
C ASN A 138 -3.70 24.78 0.88
N ARG A 139 -2.55 25.21 0.33
CA ARG A 139 -2.25 25.07 -1.09
C ARG A 139 -1.16 24.03 -1.29
N TYR A 140 -1.53 22.85 -1.80
CA TYR A 140 -0.60 21.74 -2.07
C TYR A 140 -0.67 21.28 -3.53
N TYR A 141 0.33 20.52 -3.94
CA TYR A 141 0.44 20.05 -5.32
C TYR A 141 -0.53 18.90 -5.60
N VAL A 142 -0.76 18.66 -6.88
CA VAL A 142 -1.67 17.60 -7.35
C VAL A 142 -0.95 16.74 -8.38
N ARG A 143 -1.23 15.44 -8.35
CA ARG A 143 -0.85 14.51 -9.41
C ARG A 143 -2.03 13.62 -9.71
N CYS A 144 -2.74 13.93 -10.78
CA CYS A 144 -3.96 13.21 -11.12
C CYS A 144 -3.64 11.76 -11.51
N VAL A 145 -4.54 10.86 -11.17
CA VAL A 145 -4.42 9.43 -11.43
C VAL A 145 -5.71 8.91 -12.07
N ARG A 146 -5.58 7.83 -12.83
CA ARG A 146 -6.71 7.04 -13.33
C ARG A 146 -6.40 5.55 -13.29
N VAL A 147 -7.45 4.74 -13.29
CA VAL A 147 -7.32 3.28 -13.39
C VAL A 147 -7.16 2.90 -14.85
N VAL A 148 -6.13 2.10 -15.17
CA VAL A 148 -6.00 1.50 -16.49
C VAL A 148 -6.95 0.31 -16.55
N LYS A 149 -8.10 0.51 -17.20
CA LYS A 149 -9.03 -0.58 -17.48
C LYS A 149 -8.33 -1.53 -18.45
N SER A 150 -8.05 -2.75 -18.01
CA SER A 150 -7.68 -3.81 -18.95
C SER A 150 -8.83 -3.98 -19.95
N PRO A 151 -8.55 -4.22 -21.24
CA PRO A 151 -9.59 -4.63 -22.18
C PRO A 151 -10.33 -5.81 -21.54
N GLN A 152 -11.64 -5.70 -21.36
CA GLN A 152 -12.43 -6.81 -20.87
C GLN A 152 -12.18 -8.00 -21.80
N ALA A 153 -11.58 -9.07 -21.27
CA ALA A 153 -11.54 -10.35 -21.94
C ALA A 153 -13.00 -10.85 -22.03
N GLY A 154 -13.69 -10.48 -23.10
CA GLY A 154 -15.04 -10.97 -23.37
C GLY A 154 -16.05 -9.92 -23.78
N GLN A 155 -15.80 -9.18 -24.86
CA GLN A 155 -16.82 -8.94 -25.90
C GLN A 155 -16.10 -8.87 -27.25
N ASN A 156 -16.48 -9.75 -28.18
CA ASN A 156 -15.97 -9.88 -29.58
C ASN A 156 -14.86 -10.90 -29.87
N MET A 157 -14.81 -12.04 -29.17
CA MET A 157 -14.36 -13.28 -29.83
C MET A 157 -15.59 -14.06 -30.28
N ARG A 158 -15.89 -14.02 -31.58
CA ARG A 158 -16.74 -15.06 -32.21
C ARG A 158 -16.04 -16.40 -31.96
N PRO A 159 -16.69 -17.41 -31.35
CA PRO A 159 -16.05 -18.70 -31.18
C PRO A 159 -15.86 -19.30 -32.59
N LYS A 160 -14.61 -19.50 -32.98
CA LYS A 160 -14.31 -20.41 -34.09
C LYS A 160 -14.68 -21.80 -33.61
N SER A 161 -15.69 -22.37 -34.25
CA SER A 161 -16.17 -23.72 -34.05
C SER A 161 -15.05 -24.74 -34.19
N ASN A 162 -14.83 -25.52 -33.13
CA ASN A 162 -14.44 -26.94 -33.09
C ASN A 162 -13.38 -27.22 -32.02
N GLU A 163 -13.80 -27.29 -30.75
CA GLU A 163 -13.16 -28.15 -29.73
C GLU A 163 -14.17 -28.48 -28.61
N PRO A 164 -14.17 -29.71 -28.03
CA PRO A 164 -15.32 -30.24 -27.31
C PRO A 164 -15.26 -30.10 -25.77
N LYS A 165 -16.43 -29.88 -25.16
CA LYS A 165 -16.88 -30.31 -23.82
C LYS A 165 -16.15 -29.87 -22.54
N VAL A 166 -15.20 -28.95 -22.55
CA VAL A 166 -14.64 -28.41 -21.28
C VAL A 166 -15.53 -27.31 -20.66
N LEU A 167 -16.29 -26.58 -21.49
CA LEU A 167 -17.05 -25.40 -21.06
C LEU A 167 -18.29 -25.75 -20.20
N ASP A 168 -18.98 -26.85 -20.52
CA ASP A 168 -20.18 -27.27 -19.77
C ASP A 168 -19.85 -27.73 -18.34
N ASP A 169 -18.69 -28.37 -18.15
CA ASP A 169 -18.24 -28.82 -16.83
C ASP A 169 -17.80 -27.63 -15.96
N ILE A 170 -17.20 -26.60 -16.54
CA ILE A 170 -16.85 -25.36 -15.84
C ILE A 170 -18.12 -24.59 -15.43
N LEU A 171 -19.11 -24.49 -16.31
CA LEU A 171 -20.39 -23.82 -16.01
C LEU A 171 -21.16 -24.52 -14.89
N LYS A 172 -21.08 -25.86 -14.81
CA LYS A 172 -21.70 -26.65 -13.73
C LYS A 172 -21.04 -26.45 -12.36
N VAL A 173 -19.74 -26.14 -12.34
CA VAL A 173 -19.01 -25.82 -11.10
C VAL A 173 -19.37 -24.41 -10.64
N ILE A 174 -19.49 -23.45 -11.58
CA ILE A 174 -19.83 -22.06 -11.28
C ILE A 174 -21.26 -21.94 -10.74
N SER A 175 -22.24 -22.72 -11.24
CA SER A 175 -23.64 -22.66 -10.78
C SER A 175 -23.88 -23.16 -9.36
N ASN A 176 -22.89 -23.77 -8.70
CA ASN A 176 -23.00 -24.33 -7.35
C ASN A 176 -22.37 -23.47 -6.25
N LEU A 177 -21.81 -22.31 -6.58
CA LEU A 177 -21.32 -21.35 -5.62
C LEU A 177 -22.41 -20.29 -5.40
N ALA A 178 -22.97 -20.24 -4.20
CA ALA A 178 -24.01 -19.29 -3.84
C ALA A 178 -23.53 -17.85 -4.10
N GLU A 179 -24.22 -17.14 -5.00
CA GLU A 179 -23.94 -15.74 -5.32
C GLU A 179 -24.27 -14.83 -4.11
N PRO A 180 -23.42 -13.86 -3.76
CA PRO A 180 -23.86 -12.74 -2.93
C PRO A 180 -24.76 -11.80 -3.74
N LYS A 181 -25.91 -11.46 -3.13
CA LYS A 181 -26.94 -10.58 -3.69
C LYS A 181 -26.36 -9.21 -4.08
N ILE A 182 -26.54 -8.86 -5.35
CA ILE A 182 -26.22 -7.55 -5.93
C ILE A 182 -27.12 -6.48 -5.30
N VAL A 183 -26.52 -5.45 -4.71
CA VAL A 183 -27.20 -4.19 -4.36
C VAL A 183 -26.49 -3.04 -5.08
N SER A 184 -27.22 -2.45 -6.03
CA SER A 184 -27.10 -1.09 -6.57
C SER A 184 -25.81 -0.67 -7.30
N SER A 185 -25.99 -0.31 -8.58
CA SER A 185 -25.05 0.31 -9.50
C SER A 185 -24.56 1.67 -8.99
N ASP A 186 -23.27 1.77 -8.74
CA ASP A 186 -22.33 2.81 -9.20
C ASP A 186 -21.10 2.73 -8.28
N TYR A 187 -19.90 2.73 -8.86
CA TYR A 187 -18.60 2.32 -8.29
C TYR A 187 -18.30 0.82 -8.36
N ILE A 188 -17.77 0.37 -9.51
CA ILE A 188 -16.96 -0.86 -9.58
C ILE A 188 -15.64 -0.60 -8.83
N LEU A 189 -15.69 -0.63 -7.49
CA LEU A 189 -14.52 -0.66 -6.64
C LEU A 189 -14.13 -2.12 -6.45
N LEU A 190 -13.29 -2.67 -7.34
CA LEU A 190 -12.39 -3.81 -7.11
C LEU A 190 -12.82 -4.80 -6.00
N GLU A 191 -14.08 -5.26 -6.04
CA GLU A 191 -14.53 -6.26 -5.12
C GLU A 191 -13.86 -7.56 -5.57
N HIS A 192 -13.16 -8.23 -4.65
CA HIS A 192 -12.50 -9.55 -4.76
C HIS A 192 -10.97 -9.63 -4.86
N ASN A 193 -10.23 -8.56 -4.55
CA ASN A 193 -8.79 -8.71 -4.22
C ASN A 193 -8.58 -8.78 -2.70
N ASN A 194 -9.15 -9.80 -2.04
CA ASN A 194 -8.95 -10.01 -0.60
C ASN A 194 -7.60 -10.68 -0.32
N PHE A 195 -6.51 -9.94 -0.55
CA PHE A 195 -5.15 -10.43 -0.35
C PHE A 195 -4.83 -10.73 1.12
N ILE A 196 -5.55 -10.11 2.06
CA ILE A 196 -5.30 -10.23 3.49
C ILE A 196 -6.38 -11.10 4.15
N ARG A 197 -5.97 -12.14 4.88
CA ARG A 197 -6.88 -13.03 5.61
C ARG A 197 -6.35 -13.39 6.99
N ARG A 198 -7.21 -13.49 8.00
CA ARG A 198 -6.83 -13.98 9.33
C ARG A 198 -7.01 -15.50 9.40
N ASN A 199 -6.06 -16.19 10.01
CA ASN A 199 -6.25 -17.54 10.55
C ASN A 199 -6.57 -17.42 12.03
N ASP A 200 -7.82 -17.68 12.41
CA ASP A 200 -8.27 -17.50 13.79
C ASP A 200 -7.67 -18.52 14.77
N VAL A 201 -7.36 -19.74 14.32
CA VAL A 201 -6.79 -20.80 15.16
C VAL A 201 -5.34 -20.51 15.53
N LYS A 202 -4.59 -19.96 14.56
CA LYS A 202 -3.17 -19.61 14.75
C LYS A 202 -2.96 -18.16 15.18
N GLU A 203 -4.02 -17.36 15.17
CA GLU A 203 -3.97 -15.92 15.47
C GLU A 203 -2.92 -15.16 14.64
N VAL A 204 -2.85 -15.49 13.35
CA VAL A 204 -1.97 -14.82 12.38
C VAL A 204 -2.78 -14.21 11.25
N VAL A 205 -2.29 -13.10 10.71
CA VAL A 205 -2.83 -12.48 9.50
C VAL A 205 -1.89 -12.72 8.34
N ILE A 206 -2.44 -13.19 7.22
CA ILE A 206 -1.72 -13.61 6.03
C ILE A 206 -2.00 -12.62 4.92
N ASP A 207 -0.96 -11.96 4.42
CA ASP A 207 -0.95 -11.13 3.24
C ASP A 207 -0.38 -11.92 2.06
N THR A 208 -1.24 -12.29 1.12
CA THR A 208 -0.87 -13.06 -0.08
C THR A 208 -0.30 -12.20 -1.20
N ALA A 209 -0.55 -10.89 -1.18
CA ALA A 209 0.03 -9.95 -2.15
C ALA A 209 1.53 -9.79 -1.93
N TYR A 210 1.93 -9.63 -0.66
CA TYR A 210 3.33 -9.37 -0.30
C TYR A 210 4.08 -10.56 0.31
N ARG A 211 3.43 -11.74 0.39
CA ARG A 211 3.99 -12.94 1.05
C ARG A 211 4.40 -12.70 2.51
N LEU A 212 3.62 -11.87 3.22
CA LEU A 212 3.86 -11.52 4.62
C LEU A 212 2.86 -12.20 5.54
N MET A 213 3.35 -12.68 6.69
CA MET A 213 2.53 -13.18 7.78
C MET A 213 2.78 -12.33 9.02
N TRP A 214 1.71 -11.90 9.66
CA TRP A 214 1.71 -10.98 10.78
C TRP A 214 1.23 -11.67 12.04
N GLN A 215 1.91 -11.41 13.15
CA GLN A 215 1.44 -11.80 14.48
C GLN A 215 0.19 -10.98 14.82
N ASP A 216 -0.87 -11.65 15.28
CA ASP A 216 -2.15 -11.05 15.67
C ASP A 216 -2.75 -11.78 16.88
N GLY A 217 -1.89 -12.16 17.83
CA GLY A 217 -2.27 -12.76 19.12
C GLY A 217 -2.72 -11.69 20.13
N ALA A 218 -3.39 -12.13 21.20
CA ALA A 218 -3.95 -11.23 22.22
C ALA A 218 -2.89 -10.44 23.01
N GLU A 219 -1.68 -10.99 23.14
CA GLU A 219 -0.56 -10.29 23.80
C GLU A 219 0.08 -9.27 22.85
N ILE A 220 -0.02 -8.00 23.22
CA ILE A 220 0.49 -6.87 22.46
C ILE A 220 1.70 -6.30 23.19
N PHE A 221 2.87 -6.40 22.57
CA PHE A 221 4.11 -5.89 23.13
C PHE A 221 4.15 -4.36 23.07
N LYS A 222 4.66 -3.73 24.14
CA LYS A 222 5.01 -2.31 24.21
C LYS A 222 6.34 -2.14 24.97
N GLY A 223 7.25 -1.34 24.42
CA GLY A 223 8.53 -1.04 25.05
C GLY A 223 9.44 -0.21 24.14
N THR A 224 10.72 -0.15 24.50
CA THR A 224 11.76 0.52 23.73
C THR A 224 12.06 -0.18 22.40
N LEU A 225 12.77 0.49 21.50
CA LEU A 225 13.12 -0.07 20.19
C LEU A 225 13.92 -1.38 20.31
N ASP A 226 14.90 -1.43 21.20
CA ASP A 226 15.78 -2.58 21.34
C ASP A 226 15.04 -3.77 21.98
N GLU A 227 14.17 -3.51 22.95
CA GLU A 227 13.27 -4.53 23.50
C GLU A 227 12.30 -5.04 22.44
N ALA A 228 11.74 -4.17 21.58
CA ALA A 228 10.86 -4.57 20.48
C ALA A 228 11.58 -5.45 19.44
N LYS A 229 12.81 -5.11 19.06
CA LYS A 229 13.64 -5.94 18.17
C LYS A 229 13.93 -7.30 18.78
N GLN A 230 14.29 -7.32 20.07
CA GLN A 230 14.59 -8.55 20.79
C GLN A 230 13.34 -9.42 20.95
N TYR A 231 12.21 -8.81 21.31
CA TYR A 231 10.90 -9.46 21.39
C TYR A 231 10.56 -10.19 20.08
N CYS A 232 10.62 -9.50 18.94
CA CYS A 232 10.32 -10.15 17.66
C CYS A 232 11.32 -11.25 17.31
N LYS A 233 12.60 -11.07 17.61
CA LYS A 233 13.64 -12.06 17.31
C LYS A 233 13.48 -13.36 18.11
N ASP A 234 13.06 -13.25 19.37
CA ASP A 234 12.90 -14.39 20.27
C ASP A 234 11.49 -15.02 20.22
N LEU A 235 10.58 -14.37 19.50
CA LEU A 235 9.18 -14.77 19.42
C LEU A 235 9.05 -16.17 18.80
N ASN A 236 8.48 -17.11 19.56
CA ASN A 236 8.04 -18.41 19.06
C ASN A 236 6.51 -18.43 19.05
N PHE A 237 5.90 -18.11 17.91
CA PHE A 237 4.46 -17.91 17.79
C PHE A 237 3.89 -18.64 16.57
N ALA A 238 2.71 -19.25 16.74
CA ALA A 238 2.02 -20.04 15.70
C ALA A 238 2.86 -21.17 15.05
N GLY A 239 3.90 -21.64 15.75
CA GLY A 239 4.85 -22.65 15.27
C GLY A 239 6.03 -22.08 14.46
N PHE A 240 6.24 -20.76 14.49
CA PHE A 240 7.30 -20.07 13.76
C PHE A 240 8.20 -19.28 14.72
N SER A 241 9.49 -19.17 14.37
CA SER A 241 10.54 -18.56 15.19
C SER A 241 11.40 -17.54 14.42
N ASP A 242 10.99 -17.19 13.20
CA ASP A 242 11.68 -16.34 12.23
C ASP A 242 10.97 -14.98 12.09
N TRP A 243 10.40 -14.50 13.19
CA TRP A 243 9.72 -13.22 13.26
C TRP A 243 10.72 -12.06 13.31
N LYS A 244 10.37 -10.93 12.68
CA LYS A 244 11.16 -9.69 12.68
C LYS A 244 10.30 -8.48 12.98
N LEU A 245 10.96 -7.42 13.45
CA LEU A 245 10.35 -6.09 13.49
C LEU A 245 10.14 -5.59 12.04
N PRO A 246 8.94 -5.12 11.68
CA PRO A 246 8.61 -4.74 10.31
C PRO A 246 9.31 -3.45 9.89
N SER A 247 9.55 -3.28 8.60
CA SER A 247 9.86 -1.99 7.98
C SER A 247 8.63 -1.07 7.97
N ARG A 248 8.86 0.22 7.73
CA ARG A 248 7.79 1.21 7.57
C ARG A 248 6.81 0.82 6.46
N LYS A 249 7.30 0.33 5.32
CA LYS A 249 6.46 -0.10 4.19
C LYS A 249 5.60 -1.32 4.53
N GLU A 250 6.15 -2.30 5.23
CA GLU A 250 5.38 -3.45 5.71
C GLU A 250 4.23 -2.98 6.62
N LEU A 251 4.48 -2.07 7.57
CA LEU A 251 3.40 -1.53 8.42
C LEU A 251 2.36 -0.73 7.63
N ILE A 252 2.79 0.12 6.67
CA ILE A 252 1.86 0.86 5.79
C ILE A 252 1.00 -0.11 4.99
N SER A 253 1.56 -1.24 4.56
CA SER A 253 0.88 -2.24 3.71
C SER A 253 -0.35 -2.89 4.35
N ILE A 254 -0.42 -2.86 5.69
CA ILE A 254 -1.54 -3.39 6.48
C ILE A 254 -2.48 -2.28 7.01
N THR A 255 -2.19 -1.02 6.67
CA THR A 255 -3.15 0.06 6.87
C THR A 255 -4.28 -0.02 5.84
N ASP A 256 -5.50 0.30 6.24
CA ASP A 256 -6.63 0.42 5.34
C ASP A 256 -6.85 1.88 4.97
N GLY A 257 -6.28 2.28 3.82
CA GLY A 257 -6.46 3.63 3.26
C GLY A 257 -7.84 3.87 2.64
N ARG A 258 -8.73 2.87 2.63
CA ARG A 258 -10.08 2.96 2.03
C ARG A 258 -11.14 3.46 3.02
N TYR A 259 -10.89 3.33 4.32
CA TYR A 259 -11.90 3.60 5.34
C TYR A 259 -11.62 4.89 6.12
N TYR A 260 -12.65 5.72 6.17
CA TYR A 260 -12.83 6.97 6.91
C TYR A 260 -12.85 6.78 8.43
N SER A 261 -12.06 5.88 9.00
CA SER A 261 -12.22 5.46 10.39
C SER A 261 -11.00 5.82 11.25
N SER A 262 -11.23 6.06 12.54
CA SER A 262 -10.16 6.25 13.54
C SER A 262 -9.23 5.05 13.63
N ARG A 263 -9.71 3.87 13.22
CA ARG A 263 -8.95 2.64 13.04
C ARG A 263 -8.36 2.62 11.62
N SER A 264 -7.05 2.71 11.55
CA SER A 264 -6.33 2.72 10.27
C SER A 264 -5.71 1.38 9.90
N ILE A 265 -5.72 0.38 10.78
CA ILE A 265 -5.29 -0.98 10.47
C ILE A 265 -6.44 -1.77 9.83
N ASN A 266 -6.11 -2.66 8.88
CA ASN A 266 -7.07 -3.51 8.19
C ASN A 266 -8.03 -4.21 9.18
N PRO A 267 -9.37 -4.19 8.93
CA PRO A 267 -10.36 -4.80 9.81
C PRO A 267 -10.17 -6.30 10.10
N VAL A 268 -9.41 -7.02 9.27
CA VAL A 268 -9.09 -8.45 9.53
C VAL A 268 -8.22 -8.68 10.76
N PHE A 269 -7.47 -7.68 11.22
CA PHE A 269 -6.70 -7.78 12.47
C PHE A 269 -7.66 -7.72 13.66
N LYS A 270 -7.55 -8.63 14.62
CA LYS A 270 -8.42 -8.64 15.80
C LYS A 270 -7.75 -8.04 17.02
N ASN A 271 -6.42 -8.18 17.15
CA ASN A 271 -5.69 -7.85 18.36
C ASN A 271 -4.70 -6.73 18.08
N PHE A 272 -5.08 -5.49 18.37
CA PHE A 272 -4.24 -4.31 18.22
C PHE A 272 -4.62 -3.25 19.25
N GLU A 273 -3.64 -2.47 19.69
CA GLU A 273 -3.85 -1.25 20.47
C GLU A 273 -3.80 -0.02 19.58
N THR A 274 -4.52 1.02 20.00
CA THR A 274 -4.39 2.37 19.45
C THR A 274 -3.07 2.96 19.94
N GLY A 275 -2.12 3.18 19.03
CA GLY A 275 -0.91 3.93 19.29
C GLY A 275 0.10 3.83 18.16
N LEU A 276 1.32 4.28 18.47
CA LEU A 276 2.48 4.21 17.57
C LEU A 276 3.13 2.82 17.62
N TYR A 277 3.42 2.28 16.44
CA TYR A 277 4.09 1.00 16.27
C TYR A 277 5.49 1.22 15.70
N TRP A 278 6.47 0.54 16.32
CA TRP A 278 7.85 0.53 15.87
C TRP A 278 7.97 -0.05 14.47
N SER A 279 8.68 0.68 13.60
CA SER A 279 9.29 0.10 12.42
C SER A 279 10.81 -0.01 12.59
N ASN A 280 11.43 -0.90 11.82
CA ASN A 280 12.88 -1.01 11.72
C ASN A 280 13.49 -0.06 10.66
N THR A 281 12.75 0.99 10.26
CA THR A 281 13.21 1.99 9.30
C THR A 281 13.67 3.26 10.03
N LYS A 282 14.94 3.66 9.81
CA LYS A 282 15.54 4.86 10.42
C LYS A 282 15.10 6.13 9.70
N HIS A 283 15.05 7.26 10.39
CA HIS A 283 14.87 8.56 9.73
C HIS A 283 16.12 8.90 8.89
N ALA A 284 15.92 9.36 7.66
CA ALA A 284 17.02 9.55 6.71
C ALA A 284 18.03 10.62 7.15
N GLU A 285 17.56 11.73 7.73
CA GLU A 285 18.41 12.84 8.19
C GLU A 285 18.84 12.70 9.66
N TYR A 286 18.15 11.85 10.43
CA TYR A 286 18.35 11.72 11.88
C TYR A 286 18.36 10.24 12.26
N PRO A 287 19.46 9.50 12.01
CA PRO A 287 19.48 8.03 12.14
C PRO A 287 19.26 7.49 13.56
N SER A 288 19.27 8.36 14.58
CA SER A 288 18.91 8.06 15.98
C SER A 288 17.39 8.10 16.24
N ILE A 289 16.61 8.42 15.22
CA ILE A 289 15.16 8.46 15.25
C ILE A 289 14.64 7.36 14.33
N MET A 290 13.67 6.59 14.80
CA MET A 290 12.97 5.60 13.98
C MET A 290 11.64 6.16 13.50
N LEU A 291 11.22 5.67 12.34
CA LEU A 291 9.92 5.97 11.78
C LEU A 291 8.88 5.02 12.35
N LEU A 292 7.70 5.54 12.64
CA LEU A 292 6.60 4.84 13.31
C LEU A 292 5.35 4.88 12.46
N ILE A 293 4.50 3.87 12.60
CA ILE A 293 3.14 3.91 12.03
C ILE A 293 2.13 3.93 13.18
N SER A 294 1.24 4.91 13.17
CA SER A 294 0.13 5.01 14.10
C SER A 294 -1.03 4.18 13.58
N PHE A 295 -1.55 3.21 14.35
CA PHE A 295 -2.77 2.49 13.96
C PHE A 295 -4.06 3.16 14.44
N ASP A 296 -3.93 4.05 15.40
CA ASP A 296 -4.81 5.19 15.66
C ASP A 296 -4.29 6.44 14.95
N LEU A 297 -4.99 7.58 15.01
CA LEU A 297 -4.61 8.79 14.25
C LEU A 297 -4.52 8.53 12.73
N PHE A 298 -5.43 7.70 12.22
CA PHE A 298 -5.71 7.58 10.79
C PHE A 298 -4.50 7.10 9.96
N GLY A 299 -3.56 6.35 10.55
CA GLY A 299 -2.44 5.76 9.83
C GLY A 299 -1.21 6.66 9.73
N GLY A 300 -1.18 7.77 10.47
CA GLY A 300 -0.09 8.75 10.40
C GLY A 300 1.30 8.14 10.56
N VAL A 301 2.28 8.71 9.87
CA VAL A 301 3.69 8.32 10.02
C VAL A 301 4.32 9.21 11.08
N GLY A 302 4.65 8.64 12.23
CA GLY A 302 5.32 9.34 13.34
C GLY A 302 6.82 9.10 13.37
N TRP A 303 7.48 9.65 14.39
CA TRP A 303 8.88 9.39 14.67
C TRP A 303 9.16 9.44 16.17
N ALA A 304 10.10 8.62 16.64
CA ALA A 304 10.57 8.69 18.02
C ALA A 304 12.03 8.25 18.14
N GLY A 305 12.69 8.75 19.19
CA GLY A 305 14.00 8.25 19.60
C GLY A 305 13.90 6.85 20.21
N GLU A 306 15.01 6.11 20.19
CA GLU A 306 15.05 4.66 20.48
C GLU A 306 14.52 4.27 21.89
N ASN A 307 14.51 5.21 22.83
CA ASN A 307 14.05 5.02 24.21
C ASN A 307 12.54 5.28 24.43
N ALA A 308 11.78 5.61 23.38
CA ALA A 308 10.34 5.82 23.52
C ALA A 308 9.61 4.49 23.76
N ASP A 309 8.44 4.53 24.40
CA ASP A 309 7.60 3.33 24.56
C ASP A 309 6.56 3.24 23.45
N CYS A 310 6.83 2.42 22.44
CA CYS A 310 5.91 2.16 21.32
C CYS A 310 5.55 0.68 21.23
N PHE A 311 4.46 0.38 20.52
CA PHE A 311 4.01 -0.99 20.31
C PHE A 311 4.87 -1.71 19.26
N ALA A 312 4.91 -3.04 19.32
CA ALA A 312 5.52 -3.85 18.27
C ALA A 312 4.53 -4.89 17.74
N ARG A 313 4.50 -5.06 16.41
CA ARG A 313 3.83 -6.18 15.76
C ARG A 313 4.82 -6.87 14.85
N CYS A 314 5.12 -8.13 15.14
CA CYS A 314 6.12 -8.84 14.38
C CYS A 314 5.55 -9.37 13.06
N VAL A 315 6.41 -9.41 12.05
CA VAL A 315 6.10 -9.90 10.72
C VAL A 315 7.14 -10.94 10.30
N ARG A 316 6.75 -11.86 9.43
CA ARG A 316 7.64 -12.82 8.77
C ARG A 316 7.26 -13.00 7.31
N GLU A 317 8.15 -13.58 6.53
CA GLU A 317 7.88 -14.02 5.15
C GLU A 317 7.34 -15.46 5.17
N TYR A 318 6.57 -15.87 4.13
CA TYR A 318 6.09 -17.25 4.00
C TYR A 318 5.81 -17.70 2.55
#